data_AF-A0A853GXY4-F1
#
_entry.id   AF-A0A853GXY4-F1
#
_cell.length_a   1.000
_cell.length_b   1.000
_cell.length_c   1.000
_cell.angle_alpha   90.00
_cell.angle_beta   90.00
_cell.angle_gamma   90.00
#
_symmetry.space_group_name_H-M   'P 1'
#
loop_
_entity.id
_entity.type
_entity.pdbx_description
1 polymer ?
#
loop_
_entity_poly.entity_id
_entity_poly.type
_entity_poly.pdbx_seq_one_letter_code
_entity_poly.pdbx_strand_id
1 'polypeptide(L)'
;MDDAGGSTTVQGALNLKATTASLTSTDAANRAWTNENFVDSTYKKLQTGNFATGFTITSQFQVVLYPTDGFWYRYLGSISGGGLTLSAGSSPDSNWENVNKQQIVSLRKLNVLSTASIAGYSGVNIDTTINVTDSDSQGVKIGSGVSLVNMMPSQNPVKTNRLQSAIRLDGNDIVIKGVRGSGSADSTNTQTSEFITSRMASVVDGKIIKNLNVSDVFVEGFTTGIAVSGIDGAIFNNIYGRNLRFSPTGLNSAGGYLFVFGGGTSKNINISNVYHKLIAGADRHTLYISAMNAEVGWENVVCSNITCDWSENSINNKAPNGVPFAMNPIHVRTGNNLAINNYTVRGYCGPIVVLENQYGPITNVTMSNMVAADLRSYQNGVLTDTGTIDIGFGGYSFRNQHITITDCVTNIARGTDNSGSKMPVGSDIGVVGANADFISISNCQFSMESGYAVKLTSCNDVIIDNINDRLIDTTSGLNSIYLDNCSRVTIGNIRSNRQPSSTKERVYTLTDTCSEITCRFPRRIGLTVSGGVVTINDDRWDMLSGTPVISGSLINVALKGHVSANGKRTATIENVTLSNVKAVRVSDADSTTLRIGFWDVGTNAQAPISAVNNAFYIEFVS
;
A
#
# COMPACT_ATOMS: atom_id res chain seq x y z
N MET A 1 -4.29 -62.85 -64.62
CA MET A 1 -4.13 -61.43 -65.00
C MET A 1 -5.05 -60.62 -64.08
N ASP A 2 -4.81 -60.59 -62.76
CA ASP A 2 -3.63 -60.11 -62.00
C ASP A 2 -3.53 -58.57 -62.10
N ASP A 3 -3.40 -57.77 -61.03
CA ASP A 3 -3.62 -57.95 -59.57
C ASP A 3 -3.77 -56.51 -58.96
N ALA A 4 -4.31 -56.19 -57.77
CA ALA A 4 -4.77 -56.93 -56.59
C ALA A 4 -6.15 -56.37 -56.14
N GLY A 5 -6.77 -56.61 -54.97
CA GLY A 5 -6.42 -57.25 -53.70
C GLY A 5 -6.33 -56.22 -52.56
N GLY A 6 -7.06 -56.27 -51.44
CA GLY A 6 -8.16 -57.13 -50.94
C GLY A 6 -9.14 -56.29 -50.07
N SER A 7 -10.29 -56.75 -49.55
CA SER A 7 -10.51 -57.91 -48.66
C SER A 7 -9.62 -57.84 -47.40
N THR A 8 -10.08 -57.86 -46.13
CA THR A 8 -11.41 -58.20 -45.55
C THR A 8 -11.53 -57.74 -44.08
N THR A 9 -12.77 -57.44 -43.65
CA THR A 9 -13.41 -57.57 -42.32
C THR A 9 -12.62 -57.61 -41.00
N VAL A 10 -13.01 -56.77 -40.03
CA VAL A 10 -13.31 -57.18 -38.62
C VAL A 10 -14.49 -56.36 -38.07
N GLN A 11 -15.55 -57.02 -37.57
CA GLN A 11 -16.57 -56.43 -36.69
C GLN A 11 -16.05 -56.38 -35.24
N GLY A 12 -16.27 -55.30 -34.49
CA GLY A 12 -15.95 -55.33 -33.05
C GLY A 12 -16.22 -54.04 -32.25
N ALA A 13 -17.27 -54.10 -31.44
CA ALA A 13 -17.50 -53.35 -30.20
C ALA A 13 -17.46 -51.80 -30.20
N LEU A 14 -18.63 -51.24 -29.87
CA LEU A 14 -18.79 -49.92 -29.26
C LEU A 14 -17.93 -49.81 -27.98
N ASN A 15 -17.04 -48.82 -27.88
CA ASN A 15 -16.51 -48.38 -26.59
C ASN A 15 -16.03 -46.91 -26.64
N LEU A 16 -16.55 -46.11 -25.71
CA LEU A 16 -16.19 -44.70 -25.57
C LEU A 16 -14.74 -44.57 -25.08
N LYS A 17 -13.86 -43.99 -25.91
CA LYS A 17 -12.56 -43.49 -25.46
C LYS A 17 -12.29 -42.12 -26.07
N ALA A 18 -12.08 -41.13 -25.20
CA ALA A 18 -11.64 -39.81 -25.62
C ALA A 18 -10.16 -39.89 -26.04
N THR A 19 -9.90 -39.74 -27.34
CA THR A 19 -8.58 -39.42 -27.88
C THR A 19 -8.75 -38.53 -29.10
N THR A 20 -8.37 -37.26 -28.94
CA THR A 20 -7.84 -36.37 -29.99
C THR A 20 -8.37 -36.60 -31.41
N ALA A 21 -9.62 -36.22 -31.65
CA ALA A 21 -10.03 -35.88 -33.01
C ALA A 21 -9.34 -34.56 -33.39
N SER A 22 -8.17 -34.64 -34.02
CA SER A 22 -7.68 -33.55 -34.85
C SER A 22 -8.74 -33.29 -35.93
N LEU A 23 -9.44 -32.16 -35.84
CA LEU A 23 -10.36 -31.72 -36.89
C LEU A 23 -9.53 -31.32 -38.12
N THR A 24 -9.11 -32.33 -38.88
CA THR A 24 -8.72 -32.20 -40.29
C THR A 24 -9.97 -32.10 -41.18
N SER A 25 -11.01 -31.42 -40.68
CA SER A 25 -12.02 -30.82 -41.52
C SER A 25 -11.32 -29.73 -42.33
N THR A 26 -11.18 -29.93 -43.64
CA THR A 26 -10.65 -28.88 -44.50
C THR A 26 -11.52 -27.64 -44.35
N ASP A 27 -10.86 -26.48 -44.36
CA ASP A 27 -11.44 -25.16 -44.14
C ASP A 27 -12.57 -24.81 -45.15
N ALA A 28 -12.77 -25.65 -46.18
CA ALA A 28 -13.89 -25.60 -47.12
C ALA A 28 -15.18 -26.25 -46.58
N ALA A 29 -15.10 -27.42 -45.91
CA ALA A 29 -16.27 -28.17 -45.44
C ALA A 29 -17.01 -27.43 -44.31
N ASN A 30 -16.25 -26.90 -43.34
CA ASN A 30 -16.82 -26.09 -42.26
C ASN A 30 -17.37 -24.75 -42.79
N ARG A 31 -16.75 -24.15 -43.83
CA ARG A 31 -17.30 -22.96 -44.50
C ARG A 31 -18.60 -23.27 -45.24
N ALA A 32 -18.71 -24.40 -45.95
CA ALA A 32 -19.94 -24.79 -46.61
C ALA A 32 -21.10 -24.94 -45.61
N TRP A 33 -20.89 -25.70 -44.53
CA TRP A 33 -21.90 -25.91 -43.49
C TRP A 33 -22.30 -24.60 -42.77
N THR A 34 -21.34 -23.74 -42.44
CA THR A 34 -21.61 -22.45 -41.77
C THR A 34 -22.31 -21.47 -42.71
N ASN A 35 -21.93 -21.43 -43.99
CA ASN A 35 -22.58 -20.62 -45.00
C ASN A 35 -24.05 -21.01 -45.12
N GLU A 36 -24.34 -22.30 -45.32
CA GLU A 36 -25.68 -22.81 -45.59
C GLU A 36 -26.65 -22.60 -44.41
N ASN A 37 -26.17 -22.75 -43.16
CA ASN A 37 -27.02 -22.76 -41.97
C ASN A 37 -27.15 -21.40 -41.25
N PHE A 38 -26.15 -20.51 -41.33
CA PHE A 38 -26.15 -19.24 -40.58
C PHE A 38 -26.10 -17.99 -41.47
N VAL A 39 -25.20 -17.98 -42.46
CA VAL A 39 -25.01 -16.81 -43.35
C VAL A 39 -26.17 -16.72 -44.33
N ASP A 40 -26.38 -17.77 -45.10
CA ASP A 40 -27.49 -17.88 -46.04
C ASP A 40 -28.83 -17.80 -45.32
N SER A 41 -29.01 -18.36 -44.12
CA SER A 41 -30.34 -18.35 -43.47
C SER A 41 -30.77 -16.95 -42.99
N THR A 42 -29.82 -16.05 -42.72
CA THR A 42 -30.10 -14.66 -42.37
C THR A 42 -30.37 -13.81 -43.62
N TYR A 43 -29.54 -13.96 -44.66
CA TYR A 43 -29.69 -13.17 -45.89
C TYR A 43 -30.72 -13.74 -46.88
N LYS A 44 -31.05 -15.05 -46.86
CA LYS A 44 -32.21 -15.65 -47.56
C LYS A 44 -33.53 -14.98 -47.16
N LYS A 45 -33.63 -14.50 -45.91
CA LYS A 45 -34.80 -13.74 -45.41
C LYS A 45 -34.80 -12.26 -45.80
N LEU A 46 -33.70 -11.75 -46.34
CA LEU A 46 -33.53 -10.38 -46.83
C LEU A 46 -33.27 -10.34 -48.35
N GLN A 47 -33.49 -11.45 -49.06
CA GLN A 47 -33.42 -11.51 -50.51
C GLN A 47 -34.50 -10.64 -51.11
N THR A 48 -34.06 -9.74 -51.98
CA THR A 48 -34.97 -8.77 -52.59
C THR A 48 -34.95 -8.82 -54.11
N GLY A 49 -33.78 -8.94 -54.73
CA GLY A 49 -33.74 -9.05 -56.19
C GLY A 49 -32.42 -9.54 -56.77
N ASN A 50 -32.31 -9.39 -58.08
CA ASN A 50 -31.22 -9.92 -58.89
C ASN A 50 -30.83 -8.88 -59.97
N PHE A 51 -29.53 -8.59 -60.10
CA PHE A 51 -28.99 -7.68 -61.12
C PHE A 51 -29.32 -8.11 -62.55
N ALA A 52 -29.41 -9.42 -62.82
CA ALA A 52 -29.72 -9.93 -64.15
C ALA A 52 -31.16 -9.63 -64.60
N THR A 53 -32.13 -9.64 -63.68
CA THR A 53 -33.54 -9.33 -63.98
C THR A 53 -33.90 -7.86 -63.77
N GLY A 54 -33.04 -7.10 -63.08
CA GLY A 54 -33.37 -5.78 -62.56
C GLY A 54 -34.21 -5.86 -61.29
N PHE A 55 -34.14 -4.82 -60.46
CA PHE A 55 -34.88 -4.74 -59.20
C PHE A 55 -34.88 -3.32 -58.61
N THR A 56 -35.94 -2.90 -57.91
CA THR A 56 -35.97 -1.62 -57.19
C THR A 56 -35.74 -1.83 -55.70
N ILE A 57 -34.58 -1.41 -55.18
CA ILE A 57 -34.34 -1.38 -53.74
C ILE A 57 -34.98 -0.12 -53.13
N THR A 58 -35.77 -0.30 -52.07
CA THR A 58 -36.45 0.75 -51.31
C THR A 58 -35.83 0.97 -49.92
N SER A 59 -34.82 0.17 -49.54
CA SER A 59 -34.13 0.26 -48.25
C SER A 59 -32.66 -0.16 -48.36
N GLN A 60 -31.77 0.53 -47.65
CA GLN A 60 -30.32 0.27 -47.60
C GLN A 60 -29.95 -1.08 -46.97
N PHE A 61 -30.92 -1.75 -46.34
CA PHE A 61 -30.74 -3.07 -45.73
C PHE A 61 -31.08 -4.23 -46.69
N GLN A 62 -31.54 -3.92 -47.90
CA GLN A 62 -31.87 -4.90 -48.94
C GLN A 62 -30.61 -5.34 -49.68
N VAL A 63 -30.57 -6.63 -50.04
CA VAL A 63 -29.45 -7.22 -50.80
C VAL A 63 -29.91 -7.72 -52.16
N VAL A 64 -29.01 -7.63 -53.14
CA VAL A 64 -29.24 -8.01 -54.53
C VAL A 64 -28.15 -8.98 -54.98
N LEU A 65 -28.55 -10.10 -55.59
CA LEU A 65 -27.62 -11.09 -56.14
C LEU A 65 -27.06 -10.62 -57.48
N TYR A 66 -25.74 -10.66 -57.64
CA TYR A 66 -25.08 -10.54 -58.94
C TYR A 66 -24.70 -11.95 -59.44
N PRO A 67 -25.43 -12.54 -60.42
CA PRO A 67 -25.24 -13.96 -60.75
C PRO A 67 -23.89 -14.27 -61.41
N THR A 68 -23.24 -13.26 -62.00
CA THR A 68 -21.97 -13.40 -62.73
C THR A 68 -20.82 -13.81 -61.81
N ASP A 69 -20.82 -13.39 -60.55
CA ASP A 69 -19.82 -13.80 -59.54
C ASP A 69 -20.43 -14.60 -58.38
N GLY A 70 -21.76 -14.73 -58.33
CA GLY A 70 -22.49 -15.49 -57.31
C GLY A 70 -22.57 -14.78 -55.95
N PHE A 71 -22.20 -13.50 -55.86
CA PHE A 71 -22.16 -12.77 -54.59
C PHE A 71 -23.36 -11.82 -54.40
N TRP A 72 -23.66 -11.56 -53.13
CA TRP A 72 -24.68 -10.62 -52.71
C TRP A 72 -24.06 -9.24 -52.44
N TYR A 73 -24.73 -8.22 -52.94
CA TYR A 73 -24.30 -6.84 -52.82
C TYR A 73 -25.33 -5.99 -52.08
N ARG A 74 -24.84 -5.06 -51.25
CA ARG A 74 -25.64 -3.98 -50.64
C ARG A 74 -25.24 -2.63 -51.22
N TYR A 75 -26.20 -1.72 -51.37
CA TYR A 75 -25.92 -0.37 -51.84
C TYR A 75 -25.41 0.51 -50.68
N LEU A 76 -24.37 1.29 -50.94
CA LEU A 76 -23.76 2.22 -49.98
C LEU A 76 -24.19 3.68 -50.17
N GLY A 77 -24.84 3.99 -51.30
CA GLY A 77 -25.33 5.34 -51.59
C GLY A 77 -26.70 5.64 -50.98
N SER A 78 -27.11 6.91 -51.03
CA SER A 78 -28.41 7.37 -50.56
C SER A 78 -29.55 6.85 -51.44
N ILE A 79 -30.59 6.29 -50.83
CA ILE A 79 -31.83 5.88 -51.51
C ILE A 79 -32.89 6.95 -51.27
N SER A 80 -33.44 7.53 -52.35
CA SER A 80 -34.53 8.51 -52.27
C SER A 80 -35.89 7.82 -52.11
N GLY A 81 -36.94 8.58 -51.79
CA GLY A 81 -38.26 8.03 -51.43
C GLY A 81 -38.99 7.20 -52.51
N GLY A 82 -38.48 7.13 -53.75
CA GLY A 82 -38.97 6.24 -54.80
C GLY A 82 -38.21 4.91 -54.93
N GLY A 83 -37.15 4.71 -54.15
CA GLY A 83 -36.21 3.60 -54.31
C GLY A 83 -35.16 3.83 -55.40
N LEU A 84 -34.12 3.00 -55.41
CA LEU A 84 -33.12 2.90 -56.47
C LEU A 84 -33.47 1.71 -57.36
N THR A 85 -33.78 1.98 -58.63
CA THR A 85 -34.06 0.94 -59.63
C THR A 85 -32.77 0.51 -60.34
N LEU A 86 -32.42 -0.76 -60.21
CA LEU A 86 -31.40 -1.45 -61.00
C LEU A 86 -31.97 -1.89 -62.34
N SER A 87 -31.31 -1.48 -63.42
CA SER A 87 -31.57 -2.00 -64.77
C SER A 87 -31.22 -3.48 -64.87
N ALA A 88 -32.01 -4.24 -65.63
CA ALA A 88 -31.70 -5.64 -65.94
C ALA A 88 -30.36 -5.76 -66.68
N GLY A 89 -29.53 -6.72 -66.27
CA GLY A 89 -28.20 -6.94 -66.83
C GLY A 89 -27.12 -5.94 -66.36
N SER A 90 -27.42 -5.09 -65.36
CA SER A 90 -26.42 -4.22 -64.73
C SER A 90 -25.41 -5.01 -63.88
N SER A 91 -24.31 -4.37 -63.53
CA SER A 91 -23.28 -4.90 -62.64
C SER A 91 -23.06 -3.97 -61.44
N PRO A 92 -22.57 -4.48 -60.29
CA PRO A 92 -22.21 -3.65 -59.14
C PRO A 92 -21.03 -2.73 -59.47
N ASP A 93 -21.22 -1.43 -59.24
CA ASP A 93 -20.16 -0.39 -59.32
C ASP A 93 -19.52 -0.12 -57.94
N SER A 94 -18.72 0.95 -57.82
CA SER A 94 -18.07 1.35 -56.56
C SER A 94 -19.02 1.70 -55.41
N ASN A 95 -20.31 1.92 -55.69
CA ASN A 95 -21.34 2.21 -54.69
C ASN A 95 -21.99 0.93 -54.15
N TRP A 96 -21.55 -0.26 -54.59
CA TRP A 96 -22.04 -1.55 -54.13
C TRP A 96 -20.96 -2.33 -53.38
N GLU A 97 -21.29 -2.76 -52.16
CA GLU A 97 -20.38 -3.55 -51.35
C GLU A 97 -20.70 -5.04 -51.45
N ASN A 98 -19.70 -5.84 -51.82
CA ASN A 98 -19.76 -7.30 -51.79
C ASN A 98 -19.80 -7.79 -50.33
N VAL A 99 -20.98 -8.26 -49.90
CA VAL A 99 -21.23 -8.67 -48.50
C VAL A 99 -20.41 -9.92 -48.15
N ASN A 100 -20.21 -10.82 -49.11
CA ASN A 100 -19.46 -12.07 -48.93
C ASN A 100 -17.95 -11.83 -48.67
N LYS A 101 -17.33 -10.81 -49.28
CA LYS A 101 -15.90 -10.49 -49.10
C LYS A 101 -15.58 -9.93 -47.71
N GLN A 102 -16.51 -9.16 -47.10
CA GLN A 102 -16.36 -8.66 -45.73
C GLN A 102 -16.47 -9.78 -44.67
N GLN A 103 -17.16 -10.89 -44.96
CA GLN A 103 -17.44 -11.91 -43.93
C GLN A 103 -16.24 -12.81 -43.57
N ILE A 104 -15.19 -12.86 -44.38
CA ILE A 104 -13.89 -13.48 -43.99
C ILE A 104 -13.28 -12.75 -42.77
N VAL A 105 -13.68 -11.50 -42.49
CA VAL A 105 -13.26 -10.75 -41.30
C VAL A 105 -13.91 -11.27 -40.01
N SER A 106 -15.02 -12.04 -40.07
CA SER A 106 -15.78 -12.41 -38.87
C SER A 106 -15.15 -13.57 -38.06
N LEU A 107 -14.58 -14.59 -38.71
CA LEU A 107 -13.87 -15.67 -38.00
C LEU A 107 -12.43 -15.28 -37.62
N ARG A 108 -11.77 -14.40 -38.38
CA ARG A 108 -10.48 -13.83 -37.97
C ARG A 108 -10.60 -12.93 -36.74
N LYS A 109 -11.75 -12.28 -36.50
CA LYS A 109 -12.01 -11.46 -35.29
C LYS A 109 -12.09 -12.26 -33.98
N LEU A 110 -12.24 -13.58 -34.01
CA LEU A 110 -12.13 -14.42 -32.81
C LEU A 110 -10.66 -14.74 -32.46
N ASN A 111 -9.77 -14.84 -33.45
CA ASN A 111 -8.32 -14.99 -33.23
C ASN A 111 -7.56 -13.66 -33.18
N VAL A 112 -8.21 -12.55 -33.57
CA VAL A 112 -7.69 -11.19 -33.50
C VAL A 112 -8.78 -10.30 -32.90
N LEU A 113 -8.88 -10.32 -31.57
CA LEU A 113 -9.66 -9.35 -30.80
C LEU A 113 -8.97 -7.97 -30.84
N SER A 114 -8.98 -7.33 -32.01
CA SER A 114 -8.56 -5.94 -32.18
C SER A 114 -9.58 -5.01 -31.50
N THR A 115 -9.28 -4.63 -30.25
CA THR A 115 -9.69 -3.41 -29.53
C THR A 115 -11.19 -3.06 -29.38
N ALA A 116 -12.11 -3.78 -30.02
CA ALA A 116 -13.55 -3.51 -30.00
C ALA A 116 -14.28 -4.28 -28.88
N SER A 117 -14.18 -3.75 -27.65
CA SER A 117 -15.19 -3.83 -26.56
C SER A 117 -15.98 -5.15 -26.36
N ILE A 118 -15.74 -5.85 -25.25
CA ILE A 118 -16.57 -7.00 -24.79
C ILE A 118 -17.83 -6.53 -24.02
N ALA A 119 -18.16 -5.24 -24.06
CA ALA A 119 -19.38 -4.71 -23.43
C ALA A 119 -20.64 -5.26 -24.13
N GLY A 120 -21.34 -6.19 -23.47
CA GLY A 120 -22.61 -6.77 -23.93
C GLY A 120 -22.83 -8.23 -23.52
N TYR A 121 -21.78 -8.97 -23.15
CA TYR A 121 -21.87 -10.41 -22.90
C TYR A 121 -21.88 -10.76 -21.40
N SER A 122 -23.07 -10.83 -20.81
CA SER A 122 -23.24 -11.43 -19.48
C SER A 122 -23.02 -12.95 -19.56
N GLY A 123 -22.22 -13.52 -18.65
CA GLY A 123 -22.02 -14.97 -18.54
C GLY A 123 -21.04 -15.62 -19.53
N VAL A 124 -20.18 -14.85 -20.19
CA VAL A 124 -19.11 -15.41 -21.05
C VAL A 124 -17.83 -15.67 -20.23
N ASN A 125 -17.35 -16.92 -20.29
CA ASN A 125 -16.00 -17.31 -19.89
C ASN A 125 -15.05 -17.14 -21.06
N ILE A 126 -13.91 -16.48 -20.85
CA ILE A 126 -12.83 -16.38 -21.84
C ILE A 126 -11.63 -17.18 -21.33
N ASP A 127 -11.23 -18.19 -22.09
CA ASP A 127 -10.14 -19.15 -21.79
C ASP A 127 -9.14 -19.20 -22.97
N THR A 128 -8.82 -18.04 -23.54
CA THR A 128 -7.90 -17.90 -24.68
C THR A 128 -6.87 -16.81 -24.45
N THR A 129 -5.69 -16.96 -25.08
CA THR A 129 -4.63 -15.94 -25.06
C THR A 129 -5.05 -14.72 -25.87
N ILE A 130 -5.17 -13.56 -25.21
CA ILE A 130 -5.39 -12.28 -25.90
C ILE A 130 -4.05 -11.53 -26.03
N ASN A 131 -3.64 -11.33 -27.28
CA ASN A 131 -2.50 -10.48 -27.62
C ASN A 131 -3.00 -9.05 -27.90
N VAL A 132 -2.60 -8.08 -27.09
CA VAL A 132 -2.94 -6.68 -27.30
C VAL A 132 -1.95 -6.07 -28.30
N THR A 133 -2.36 -6.00 -29.57
CA THR A 133 -1.49 -5.59 -30.69
C THR A 133 -2.06 -4.42 -31.49
N ASP A 134 -2.43 -3.30 -30.86
CA ASP A 134 -2.43 -1.99 -31.55
C ASP A 134 -2.36 -0.77 -30.60
N SER A 135 -2.15 0.38 -31.24
CA SER A 135 -1.70 1.70 -30.78
C SER A 135 -2.71 2.53 -29.97
N ASP A 136 -4.00 2.19 -29.96
CA ASP A 136 -5.09 3.02 -29.39
C ASP A 136 -5.32 2.87 -27.87
N SER A 137 -4.25 2.61 -27.12
CA SER A 137 -4.13 2.88 -25.67
C SER A 137 -5.01 2.06 -24.70
N GLN A 138 -5.84 1.11 -25.15
CA GLN A 138 -6.77 0.39 -24.25
C GLN A 138 -6.77 -1.11 -24.54
N GLY A 139 -6.47 -1.91 -23.51
CA GLY A 139 -6.55 -3.37 -23.55
C GLY A 139 -7.99 -3.88 -23.48
N VAL A 140 -8.14 -5.12 -23.05
CA VAL A 140 -9.43 -5.83 -23.05
C VAL A 140 -10.40 -5.15 -22.07
N LYS A 141 -11.50 -4.60 -22.60
CA LYS A 141 -12.57 -3.98 -21.80
C LYS A 141 -13.53 -5.02 -21.26
N ILE A 142 -13.70 -5.04 -19.95
CA ILE A 142 -14.52 -6.01 -19.22
C ILE A 142 -15.80 -5.34 -18.72
N GLY A 143 -16.92 -5.73 -19.31
CA GLY A 143 -18.26 -5.29 -18.89
C GLY A 143 -18.78 -6.04 -17.66
N SER A 144 -20.00 -5.72 -17.23
CA SER A 144 -20.58 -6.31 -16.03
C SER A 144 -20.89 -7.81 -16.19
N GLY A 145 -20.72 -8.60 -15.12
CA GLY A 145 -21.06 -10.02 -15.09
C GLY A 145 -20.13 -10.92 -15.93
N VAL A 146 -18.93 -10.45 -16.26
CA VAL A 146 -17.92 -11.19 -17.04
C VAL A 146 -16.94 -11.92 -16.11
N SER A 147 -16.58 -13.16 -16.49
CA SER A 147 -15.57 -13.96 -15.80
C SER A 147 -14.38 -14.26 -16.72
N LEU A 148 -13.18 -13.88 -16.31
CA LEU A 148 -11.93 -14.23 -16.98
C LEU A 148 -11.22 -15.33 -16.19
N VAL A 149 -10.87 -16.43 -16.83
CA VAL A 149 -10.28 -17.60 -16.16
C VAL A 149 -9.09 -18.14 -16.97
N ASN A 150 -7.97 -18.44 -16.32
CA ASN A 150 -6.76 -19.07 -16.88
C ASN A 150 -6.05 -18.34 -18.05
N MET A 151 -6.43 -17.10 -18.34
CA MET A 151 -5.89 -16.35 -19.49
C MET A 151 -4.41 -15.94 -19.31
N MET A 152 -3.67 -15.91 -20.41
CA MET A 152 -2.30 -15.37 -20.48
C MET A 152 -2.21 -14.11 -21.36
N PRO A 153 -2.79 -12.97 -20.95
CA PRO A 153 -2.62 -11.69 -21.64
C PRO A 153 -1.16 -11.24 -21.68
N SER A 154 -0.61 -11.05 -22.88
CA SER A 154 0.72 -10.48 -23.09
C SER A 154 0.63 -9.06 -23.66
N GLN A 155 1.47 -8.15 -23.15
CA GLN A 155 1.61 -6.80 -23.69
C GLN A 155 2.96 -6.65 -24.40
N ASN A 156 2.91 -6.36 -25.71
CA ASN A 156 4.10 -6.02 -26.50
C ASN A 156 4.73 -4.69 -26.05
N PRO A 157 6.04 -4.49 -26.28
CA PRO A 157 6.73 -3.27 -25.88
C PRO A 157 6.30 -2.11 -26.79
N VAL A 158 5.55 -1.17 -26.23
CA VAL A 158 5.06 0.01 -26.95
C VAL A 158 5.43 1.27 -26.17
N LYS A 159 6.30 2.10 -26.75
CA LYS A 159 6.53 3.47 -26.25
C LYS A 159 5.31 4.32 -26.62
N THR A 160 4.65 4.89 -25.61
CA THR A 160 3.41 5.67 -25.80
C THR A 160 3.37 6.88 -24.89
N ASN A 161 2.58 7.88 -25.30
CA ASN A 161 2.25 9.08 -24.54
C ASN A 161 0.89 8.99 -23.83
N ARG A 162 0.25 7.80 -23.76
CA ARG A 162 -1.02 7.55 -23.05
C ARG A 162 -0.92 6.37 -22.08
N LEU A 163 -1.74 6.38 -21.02
CA LEU A 163 -1.92 5.22 -20.14
C LEU A 163 -2.28 3.98 -20.96
N GLN A 164 -1.70 2.84 -20.62
CA GLN A 164 -2.01 1.55 -21.24
C GLN A 164 -2.46 0.54 -20.20
N SER A 165 -3.31 -0.38 -20.63
CA SER A 165 -3.69 -1.55 -19.83
C SER A 165 -3.75 -2.83 -20.65
N ALA A 166 -3.55 -3.98 -20.02
CA ALA A 166 -3.90 -5.27 -20.62
C ALA A 166 -5.38 -5.60 -20.37
N ILE A 167 -5.88 -5.35 -19.17
CA ILE A 167 -7.29 -5.53 -18.77
C ILE A 167 -7.82 -4.21 -18.20
N ARG A 168 -8.87 -3.65 -18.82
CA ARG A 168 -9.62 -2.48 -18.34
C ARG A 168 -10.97 -2.93 -17.80
N LEU A 169 -11.24 -2.64 -16.54
CA LEU A 169 -12.52 -2.89 -15.88
C LEU A 169 -13.48 -1.74 -16.22
N ASP A 170 -14.68 -2.04 -16.70
CA ASP A 170 -15.68 -1.05 -17.16
C ASP A 170 -17.12 -1.32 -16.63
N GLY A 171 -17.32 -2.38 -15.85
CA GLY A 171 -18.62 -2.79 -15.28
C GLY A 171 -18.51 -3.42 -13.88
N ASN A 172 -19.61 -3.97 -13.37
CA ASN A 172 -19.74 -4.55 -12.02
C ASN A 172 -19.75 -6.08 -12.02
N ASP A 173 -19.60 -6.70 -10.86
CA ASP A 173 -19.77 -8.16 -10.68
C ASP A 173 -18.79 -8.94 -11.58
N ILE A 174 -17.53 -8.49 -11.59
CA ILE A 174 -16.44 -9.02 -12.42
C ILE A 174 -15.61 -10.02 -11.62
N VAL A 175 -15.32 -11.17 -12.24
CA VAL A 175 -14.37 -12.17 -11.71
C VAL A 175 -13.17 -12.30 -12.63
N ILE A 176 -11.97 -12.25 -12.06
CA ILE A 176 -10.71 -12.56 -12.74
C ILE A 176 -9.99 -13.62 -11.92
N LYS A 177 -9.64 -14.75 -12.53
CA LYS A 177 -8.99 -15.87 -11.85
C LYS A 177 -7.89 -16.53 -12.68
N GLY A 178 -6.76 -16.84 -12.05
CA GLY A 178 -5.72 -17.69 -12.66
C GLY A 178 -4.96 -17.02 -13.81
N VAL A 179 -5.00 -15.68 -13.90
CA VAL A 179 -4.43 -14.95 -15.04
C VAL A 179 -2.95 -14.65 -14.86
N ARG A 180 -2.20 -14.68 -15.96
CA ARG A 180 -0.76 -14.36 -15.98
C ARG A 180 -0.48 -13.20 -16.93
N GLY A 181 -0.03 -12.09 -16.38
CA GLY A 181 0.41 -10.92 -17.13
C GLY A 181 1.92 -10.89 -17.30
N SER A 182 2.39 -10.90 -18.56
CA SER A 182 3.79 -10.58 -18.90
C SER A 182 3.83 -9.29 -19.72
N GLY A 183 4.36 -8.23 -19.10
CA GLY A 183 4.55 -6.91 -19.68
C GLY A 183 6.00 -6.65 -20.06
N SER A 184 6.22 -5.61 -20.83
CA SER A 184 7.54 -5.23 -21.37
C SER A 184 7.75 -3.71 -21.35
N ALA A 185 7.39 -3.08 -20.23
CA ALA A 185 7.56 -1.64 -20.04
C ALA A 185 9.04 -1.23 -20.10
N ASP A 186 9.34 -0.21 -20.89
CA ASP A 186 10.67 0.37 -21.07
C ASP A 186 10.95 1.37 -19.92
N SER A 187 12.20 1.44 -19.44
CA SER A 187 12.61 2.42 -18.41
C SER A 187 12.49 3.88 -18.88
N THR A 188 12.38 4.10 -20.19
CA THR A 188 12.15 5.41 -20.82
C THR A 188 10.66 5.76 -21.06
N ASN A 189 9.71 4.92 -20.60
CA ASN A 189 8.28 5.17 -20.81
C ASN A 189 7.79 6.48 -20.17
N THR A 190 7.03 7.28 -20.93
CA THR A 190 6.43 8.53 -20.47
C THR A 190 5.01 8.39 -19.92
N GLN A 191 4.45 7.18 -19.90
CA GLN A 191 3.16 6.83 -19.28
C GLN A 191 3.17 5.43 -18.67
N THR A 192 2.25 5.16 -17.74
CA THR A 192 2.15 3.86 -17.07
C THR A 192 1.49 2.80 -17.96
N SER A 193 2.05 1.59 -17.89
CA SER A 193 1.46 0.34 -18.35
C SER A 193 0.98 -0.43 -17.11
N GLU A 194 -0.33 -0.68 -17.05
CA GLU A 194 -1.03 -1.30 -15.91
C GLU A 194 -1.57 -2.68 -16.31
N PHE A 195 -1.39 -3.74 -15.51
CA PHE A 195 -1.88 -5.05 -15.92
C PHE A 195 -3.42 -5.13 -15.84
N ILE A 196 -3.99 -4.87 -14.66
CA ILE A 196 -5.44 -4.72 -14.45
C ILE A 196 -5.70 -3.29 -13.98
N THR A 197 -6.65 -2.58 -14.59
CA THR A 197 -6.99 -1.20 -14.19
C THR A 197 -8.49 -0.92 -14.16
N SER A 198 -8.92 -0.20 -13.13
CA SER A 198 -10.17 0.57 -13.13
C SER A 198 -9.94 2.09 -13.27
N ARG A 199 -8.68 2.55 -13.32
CA ARG A 199 -8.31 3.98 -13.33
C ARG A 199 -8.98 4.75 -14.46
N MET A 200 -9.06 4.16 -15.66
CA MET A 200 -9.71 4.81 -16.80
C MET A 200 -11.22 4.96 -16.59
N ALA A 201 -11.91 3.93 -16.08
CA ALA A 201 -13.34 3.99 -15.81
C ALA A 201 -13.67 5.01 -14.72
N SER A 202 -12.84 5.12 -13.67
CA SER A 202 -13.06 6.10 -12.61
C SER A 202 -12.70 7.53 -13.05
N VAL A 203 -11.48 7.76 -13.55
CA VAL A 203 -10.94 9.11 -13.80
C VAL A 203 -11.44 9.72 -15.11
N VAL A 204 -11.72 8.90 -16.14
CA VAL A 204 -12.18 9.39 -17.46
C VAL A 204 -13.70 9.30 -17.60
N ASP A 205 -14.30 8.17 -17.19
CA ASP A 205 -15.74 7.94 -17.37
C ASP A 205 -16.59 8.29 -16.12
N GLY A 206 -15.97 8.62 -14.97
CA GLY A 206 -16.67 8.93 -13.72
C GLY A 206 -17.38 7.74 -13.05
N LYS A 207 -17.03 6.50 -13.42
CA LYS A 207 -17.71 5.28 -12.97
C LYS A 207 -17.18 4.78 -11.62
N ILE A 208 -18.08 4.21 -10.83
CA ILE A 208 -17.74 3.39 -9.67
C ILE A 208 -18.02 1.92 -10.00
N ILE A 209 -16.99 1.08 -9.89
CA ILE A 209 -17.06 -0.37 -10.13
C ILE A 209 -17.38 -1.09 -8.82
N LYS A 210 -18.30 -2.05 -8.87
CA LYS A 210 -18.75 -2.82 -7.70
C LYS A 210 -18.49 -4.31 -7.83
N ASN A 211 -18.30 -4.97 -6.70
CA ASN A 211 -18.20 -6.42 -6.57
C ASN A 211 -17.12 -7.04 -7.48
N LEU A 212 -15.88 -6.57 -7.34
CA LEU A 212 -14.73 -7.11 -8.07
C LEU A 212 -14.06 -8.26 -7.30
N ASN A 213 -13.84 -9.40 -7.93
CA ASN A 213 -13.05 -10.50 -7.37
C ASN A 213 -11.87 -10.83 -8.29
N VAL A 214 -10.65 -10.66 -7.79
CA VAL A 214 -9.41 -10.95 -8.51
C VAL A 214 -8.59 -11.97 -7.72
N SER A 215 -8.30 -13.12 -8.31
CA SER A 215 -7.60 -14.20 -7.62
C SER A 215 -6.59 -14.96 -8.49
N ASP A 216 -5.62 -15.59 -7.82
CA ASP A 216 -4.62 -16.46 -8.44
C ASP A 216 -3.85 -15.77 -9.59
N VAL A 217 -3.39 -14.53 -9.35
CA VAL A 217 -2.75 -13.69 -10.38
C VAL A 217 -1.23 -13.76 -10.28
N PHE A 218 -0.57 -13.88 -11.43
CA PHE A 218 0.86 -13.60 -11.58
C PHE A 218 1.05 -12.39 -12.50
N VAL A 219 1.91 -11.43 -12.11
CA VAL A 219 2.22 -10.26 -12.94
C VAL A 219 3.70 -9.88 -12.90
N GLU A 220 4.28 -9.62 -14.07
CA GLU A 220 5.63 -9.09 -14.20
C GLU A 220 5.81 -8.11 -15.38
N GLY A 221 6.78 -7.19 -15.28
CA GLY A 221 7.23 -6.35 -16.41
C GLY A 221 6.31 -5.19 -16.81
N PHE A 222 5.13 -5.05 -16.19
CA PHE A 222 4.28 -3.84 -16.24
C PHE A 222 4.85 -2.75 -15.35
N THR A 223 4.47 -1.48 -15.54
CA THR A 223 4.81 -0.44 -14.54
C THR A 223 3.96 -0.54 -13.27
N THR A 224 2.77 -1.11 -13.40
CA THR A 224 1.79 -1.32 -12.33
C THR A 224 1.13 -2.68 -12.52
N GLY A 225 1.00 -3.46 -11.44
CA GLY A 225 0.17 -4.67 -11.45
C GLY A 225 -1.31 -4.33 -11.52
N ILE A 226 -1.88 -3.88 -10.40
CA ILE A 226 -3.31 -3.65 -10.24
C ILE A 226 -3.57 -2.20 -9.83
N ALA A 227 -4.32 -1.46 -10.64
CA ALA A 227 -4.75 -0.10 -10.35
C ALA A 227 -6.22 -0.08 -9.87
N VAL A 228 -6.40 0.40 -8.63
CA VAL A 228 -7.62 0.32 -7.81
C VAL A 228 -8.23 1.72 -7.62
N SER A 229 -9.11 2.10 -8.54
CA SER A 229 -9.67 3.44 -8.68
C SER A 229 -11.19 3.41 -8.79
N GLY A 230 -11.90 4.15 -7.94
CA GLY A 230 -13.36 4.20 -7.97
C GLY A 230 -13.99 2.81 -7.81
N ILE A 231 -13.54 2.03 -6.83
CA ILE A 231 -14.06 0.69 -6.55
C ILE A 231 -14.82 0.69 -5.22
N ASP A 232 -15.99 0.06 -5.18
CA ASP A 232 -16.79 -0.15 -3.96
C ASP A 232 -17.10 -1.65 -3.82
N GLY A 233 -16.34 -2.32 -2.94
CA GLY A 233 -16.40 -3.77 -2.78
C GLY A 233 -15.44 -4.50 -3.73
N ALA A 234 -14.25 -4.88 -3.23
CA ALA A 234 -13.35 -5.78 -3.95
C ALA A 234 -12.57 -6.74 -3.06
N ILE A 235 -12.27 -7.91 -3.62
CA ILE A 235 -11.41 -8.93 -3.03
C ILE A 235 -10.25 -9.21 -3.98
N PHE A 236 -9.04 -9.06 -3.49
CA PHE A 236 -7.80 -9.47 -4.14
C PHE A 236 -7.16 -10.58 -3.30
N ASN A 237 -6.94 -11.76 -3.88
CA ASN A 237 -6.44 -12.93 -3.15
C ASN A 237 -5.40 -13.74 -3.95
N ASN A 238 -4.31 -14.17 -3.32
CA ASN A 238 -3.28 -14.98 -3.96
C ASN A 238 -2.68 -14.26 -5.19
N ILE A 239 -1.99 -13.15 -4.93
CA ILE A 239 -1.44 -12.26 -5.95
C ILE A 239 0.09 -12.28 -5.87
N TYR A 240 0.74 -12.74 -6.94
CA TYR A 240 2.19 -12.74 -7.09
C TYR A 240 2.63 -11.61 -8.03
N GLY A 241 3.52 -10.74 -7.55
CA GLY A 241 4.17 -9.71 -8.35
C GLY A 241 5.69 -9.87 -8.40
N ARG A 242 6.30 -9.49 -9.53
CA ARG A 242 7.76 -9.25 -9.62
C ARG A 242 8.11 -8.26 -10.73
N ASN A 243 9.28 -7.62 -10.64
CA ASN A 243 9.91 -6.92 -11.77
C ASN A 243 9.00 -5.85 -12.41
N LEU A 244 8.23 -5.15 -11.59
CA LEU A 244 7.34 -4.08 -12.00
C LEU A 244 8.19 -2.83 -12.23
N ARG A 245 8.05 -2.20 -13.39
CA ARG A 245 9.01 -1.23 -13.91
C ARG A 245 8.72 0.19 -13.42
N PHE A 246 9.67 0.79 -12.73
CA PHE A 246 9.74 2.24 -12.53
C PHE A 246 10.35 2.95 -13.75
N SER A 247 9.80 4.11 -14.14
CA SER A 247 10.44 5.00 -15.11
C SER A 247 10.91 6.30 -14.45
N PRO A 248 12.23 6.53 -14.34
CA PRO A 248 12.77 7.75 -13.74
C PRO A 248 12.60 8.99 -14.63
N THR A 249 12.65 8.83 -15.96
CA THR A 249 12.83 9.96 -16.89
C THR A 249 11.54 10.48 -17.52
N GLY A 250 10.53 9.63 -17.70
CA GLY A 250 9.32 9.99 -18.45
C GLY A 250 8.09 10.29 -17.59
N LEU A 251 8.09 9.86 -16.32
CA LEU A 251 6.87 9.67 -15.53
C LEU A 251 6.83 10.43 -14.20
N ASN A 252 7.74 11.38 -13.97
CA ASN A 252 7.88 12.12 -12.69
C ASN A 252 7.85 11.20 -11.45
N SER A 253 8.56 10.06 -11.52
CA SER A 253 8.64 9.03 -10.48
C SER A 253 7.40 8.14 -10.28
N ALA A 254 6.59 7.90 -11.32
CA ALA A 254 5.54 6.87 -11.30
C ALA A 254 6.03 5.48 -11.80
N GLY A 255 5.45 4.41 -11.25
CA GLY A 255 5.72 3.02 -11.60
C GLY A 255 6.39 2.22 -10.47
N GLY A 256 6.54 0.91 -10.70
CA GLY A 256 7.05 -0.03 -9.70
C GLY A 256 6.01 -0.42 -8.64
N TYR A 257 4.72 -0.49 -8.98
CA TYR A 257 3.61 -0.70 -8.04
C TYR A 257 2.89 -2.03 -8.23
N LEU A 258 2.85 -2.94 -7.24
CA LEU A 258 1.97 -4.12 -7.36
C LEU A 258 0.49 -3.71 -7.24
N PHE A 259 0.16 -2.90 -6.24
CA PHE A 259 -1.12 -2.22 -6.11
C PHE A 259 -0.92 -0.71 -6.06
N VAL A 260 -1.74 0.03 -6.81
CA VAL A 260 -1.87 1.48 -6.68
C VAL A 260 -3.33 1.87 -6.57
N PHE A 261 -3.68 2.61 -5.54
CA PHE A 261 -4.98 3.25 -5.43
C PHE A 261 -4.85 4.62 -6.10
N GLY A 262 -5.18 4.67 -7.38
CA GLY A 262 -5.22 5.91 -8.16
C GLY A 262 -6.59 6.57 -8.08
N GLY A 263 -6.64 7.87 -8.34
CA GLY A 263 -7.83 8.69 -8.64
C GLY A 263 -9.24 8.11 -8.37
N GLY A 264 -9.92 8.63 -7.35
CA GLY A 264 -11.32 8.32 -7.03
C GLY A 264 -11.50 7.73 -5.63
N THR A 265 -12.71 7.81 -5.08
CA THR A 265 -13.04 7.20 -3.79
C THR A 265 -13.12 5.68 -3.94
N SER A 266 -12.09 4.97 -3.46
CA SER A 266 -12.05 3.51 -3.43
C SER A 266 -12.30 3.01 -2.00
N LYS A 267 -13.25 2.08 -1.81
CA LYS A 267 -13.67 1.60 -0.50
C LYS A 267 -14.09 0.14 -0.44
N ASN A 268 -14.10 -0.41 0.79
CA ASN A 268 -14.52 -1.78 1.09
C ASN A 268 -13.67 -2.82 0.34
N ILE A 269 -12.35 -2.77 0.56
CA ILE A 269 -11.36 -3.53 -0.22
C ILE A 269 -10.58 -4.48 0.69
N ASN A 270 -10.53 -5.75 0.33
CA ASN A 270 -9.73 -6.77 1.00
C ASN A 270 -8.60 -7.24 0.07
N ILE A 271 -7.35 -7.12 0.52
CA ILE A 271 -6.15 -7.59 -0.15
C ILE A 271 -5.52 -8.67 0.75
N SER A 272 -5.41 -9.89 0.25
CA SER A 272 -4.96 -11.04 1.04
C SER A 272 -4.00 -11.95 0.27
N ASN A 273 -3.08 -12.58 1.00
CA ASN A 273 -2.14 -13.58 0.45
C ASN A 273 -1.34 -13.02 -0.74
N VAL A 274 -0.57 -11.96 -0.49
CA VAL A 274 0.23 -11.27 -1.52
C VAL A 274 1.70 -11.64 -1.36
N TYR A 275 2.36 -12.01 -2.45
CA TYR A 275 3.81 -12.16 -2.49
C TYR A 275 4.38 -11.23 -3.57
N HIS A 276 5.21 -10.28 -3.17
CA HIS A 276 5.89 -9.38 -4.10
C HIS A 276 7.40 -9.62 -3.97
N LYS A 277 8.06 -9.92 -5.09
CA LYS A 277 9.51 -10.03 -5.17
C LYS A 277 10.10 -8.93 -6.03
N LEU A 278 10.92 -8.07 -5.43
CA LEU A 278 11.61 -7.01 -6.14
C LEU A 278 12.72 -7.58 -7.04
N ILE A 279 12.92 -6.96 -8.21
CA ILE A 279 14.18 -7.05 -8.97
C ILE A 279 14.89 -5.69 -8.92
N ALA A 280 16.22 -5.73 -8.73
CA ALA A 280 17.06 -4.55 -8.57
C ALA A 280 16.78 -3.47 -9.65
N GLY A 281 16.48 -2.25 -9.20
CA GLY A 281 16.22 -1.09 -10.06
C GLY A 281 14.85 -1.06 -10.77
N ALA A 282 13.95 -2.01 -10.49
CA ALA A 282 12.60 -2.05 -11.07
C ALA A 282 11.51 -1.53 -10.11
N ASP A 283 11.29 -2.24 -9.00
CA ASP A 283 10.10 -2.08 -8.15
C ASP A 283 10.21 -0.96 -7.09
N ARG A 284 9.07 -0.48 -6.57
CA ARG A 284 9.01 0.61 -5.58
C ARG A 284 8.05 0.35 -4.41
N HIS A 285 6.79 0.02 -4.66
CA HIS A 285 5.76 -0.21 -3.64
C HIS A 285 4.98 -1.51 -3.92
N THR A 286 4.69 -2.30 -2.90
CA THR A 286 3.67 -3.36 -2.97
C THR A 286 2.29 -2.78 -2.90
N LEU A 287 2.05 -1.84 -1.99
CA LEU A 287 0.79 -1.09 -1.87
C LEU A 287 1.09 0.40 -1.81
N TYR A 288 0.65 1.12 -2.83
CA TYR A 288 0.65 2.58 -2.84
C TYR A 288 -0.80 3.08 -2.76
N ILE A 289 -1.25 3.38 -1.55
CA ILE A 289 -2.63 3.80 -1.27
C ILE A 289 -2.69 5.33 -1.30
N SER A 290 -2.87 5.91 -2.50
CA SER A 290 -2.91 7.38 -2.67
C SER A 290 -4.30 7.95 -2.39
N ALA A 291 -4.32 9.25 -2.08
CA ALA A 291 -5.50 10.11 -2.16
C ALA A 291 -5.44 10.99 -3.42
N MET A 292 -6.53 11.64 -3.80
CA MET A 292 -6.50 12.74 -4.80
C MET A 292 -6.26 14.10 -4.15
N ASN A 293 -6.84 14.34 -2.97
CA ASN A 293 -6.76 15.58 -2.19
C ASN A 293 -7.21 15.31 -0.74
N ALA A 294 -7.38 16.37 0.06
CA ALA A 294 -7.76 16.29 1.47
C ALA A 294 -9.19 15.84 1.76
N GLU A 295 -10.07 15.88 0.76
CA GLU A 295 -11.50 15.61 0.91
C GLU A 295 -11.88 14.23 0.34
N VAL A 296 -11.03 13.65 -0.52
CA VAL A 296 -11.27 12.40 -1.25
C VAL A 296 -10.13 11.41 -1.01
N GLY A 297 -10.30 10.62 0.05
CA GLY A 297 -9.45 9.48 0.42
C GLY A 297 -10.08 8.12 0.11
N TRP A 298 -9.42 7.06 0.59
CA TRP A 298 -9.91 5.68 0.60
C TRP A 298 -10.59 5.35 1.94
N GLU A 299 -11.39 4.28 1.98
CA GLU A 299 -12.13 3.87 3.19
C GLU A 299 -12.21 2.34 3.34
N ASN A 300 -12.09 1.81 4.56
CA ASN A 300 -12.32 0.38 4.87
C ASN A 300 -11.46 -0.56 4.01
N VAL A 301 -10.13 -0.48 4.19
CA VAL A 301 -9.14 -1.30 3.48
C VAL A 301 -8.52 -2.30 4.46
N VAL A 302 -8.55 -3.59 4.10
CA VAL A 302 -7.96 -4.67 4.90
C VAL A 302 -6.87 -5.35 4.08
N CYS A 303 -5.68 -5.44 4.65
CA CYS A 303 -4.46 -5.97 4.05
C CYS A 303 -3.93 -7.10 4.95
N SER A 304 -3.84 -8.32 4.43
CA SER A 304 -3.48 -9.51 5.24
C SER A 304 -2.55 -10.49 4.53
N ASN A 305 -1.68 -11.15 5.30
CA ASN A 305 -0.76 -12.19 4.81
C ASN A 305 0.08 -11.70 3.61
N ILE A 306 0.78 -10.58 3.80
CA ILE A 306 1.58 -9.94 2.76
C ILE A 306 3.05 -10.28 3.01
N THR A 307 3.75 -10.73 1.97
CA THR A 307 5.20 -10.96 2.00
C THR A 307 5.89 -10.13 0.93
N CYS A 308 6.90 -9.39 1.35
CA CYS A 308 7.75 -8.55 0.52
C CYS A 308 9.19 -9.10 0.56
N ASP A 309 9.65 -9.67 -0.56
CA ASP A 309 11.04 -10.11 -0.76
C ASP A 309 11.86 -9.04 -1.50
N TRP A 310 12.59 -8.23 -0.72
CA TRP A 310 13.49 -7.15 -1.13
C TRP A 310 14.96 -7.60 -0.99
N SER A 311 15.24 -8.92 -0.90
CA SER A 311 16.59 -9.46 -0.69
C SER A 311 17.55 -9.17 -1.85
N GLU A 312 17.03 -8.97 -3.07
CA GLU A 312 17.82 -8.54 -4.24
C GLU A 312 18.09 -7.02 -4.28
N ASN A 313 17.56 -6.25 -3.32
CA ASN A 313 17.82 -4.82 -3.23
C ASN A 313 19.18 -4.53 -2.57
N SER A 314 19.82 -3.41 -2.94
CA SER A 314 21.12 -3.02 -2.40
C SER A 314 21.31 -1.52 -2.30
N ILE A 315 22.36 -1.11 -1.59
CA ILE A 315 22.77 0.30 -1.44
C ILE A 315 23.09 1.00 -2.78
N ASN A 316 23.34 0.23 -3.85
CA ASN A 316 23.62 0.74 -5.18
C ASN A 316 22.36 1.04 -6.00
N ASN A 317 21.18 0.64 -5.52
CA ASN A 317 19.89 0.87 -6.19
C ASN A 317 19.38 2.29 -5.90
N LYS A 318 20.15 3.27 -6.37
CA LYS A 318 19.92 4.72 -6.20
C LYS A 318 19.38 5.33 -7.51
N ALA A 319 18.64 6.43 -7.39
CA ALA A 319 18.35 7.28 -8.54
C ALA A 319 19.64 7.97 -9.07
N PRO A 320 19.68 8.48 -10.31
CA PRO A 320 20.88 9.08 -10.91
C PRO A 320 21.49 10.27 -10.14
N ASN A 321 20.74 10.85 -9.20
CA ASN A 321 21.15 11.93 -8.31
C ASN A 321 21.70 11.45 -6.94
N GLY A 322 22.00 10.15 -6.78
CA GLY A 322 22.59 9.59 -5.56
C GLY A 322 21.60 9.30 -4.41
N VAL A 323 20.32 9.61 -4.60
CA VAL A 323 19.27 9.37 -3.60
C VAL A 323 18.86 7.90 -3.62
N PRO A 324 18.90 7.17 -2.49
CA PRO A 324 18.31 5.83 -2.40
C PRO A 324 16.84 5.86 -2.82
N PHE A 325 16.40 4.90 -3.64
CA PHE A 325 14.97 4.80 -3.97
C PHE A 325 14.15 4.75 -2.68
N ALA A 326 13.06 5.53 -2.63
CA ALA A 326 12.04 5.43 -1.58
C ALA A 326 11.22 4.14 -1.76
N MET A 327 11.88 3.01 -1.50
CA MET A 327 11.33 1.66 -1.52
C MET A 327 10.64 1.38 -0.19
N ASN A 328 9.45 1.94 -0.03
CA ASN A 328 8.66 1.78 1.18
C ASN A 328 7.50 0.86 0.79
N PRO A 329 7.55 -0.47 1.05
CA PRO A 329 6.67 -1.39 0.34
C PRO A 329 5.18 -1.16 0.59
N ILE A 330 4.79 -0.56 1.72
CA ILE A 330 3.46 0.02 1.91
C ILE A 330 3.61 1.53 2.16
N HIS A 331 2.94 2.34 1.34
CA HIS A 331 2.89 3.79 1.48
C HIS A 331 1.45 4.28 1.33
N VAL A 332 0.96 5.00 2.34
CA VAL A 332 -0.44 5.35 2.54
C VAL A 332 -0.58 6.86 2.68
N ARG A 333 -1.61 7.42 2.04
CA ARG A 333 -2.04 8.83 2.14
C ARG A 333 -3.46 8.91 2.69
N THR A 334 -4.03 10.11 2.76
CA THR A 334 -5.36 10.45 3.32
C THR A 334 -6.44 9.39 3.10
N GLY A 335 -7.09 8.98 4.20
CA GLY A 335 -8.13 7.95 4.21
C GLY A 335 -8.39 7.41 5.62
N ASN A 336 -9.36 6.50 5.75
CA ASN A 336 -9.88 6.05 7.03
C ASN A 336 -10.10 4.53 7.09
N ASN A 337 -9.82 3.93 8.25
CA ASN A 337 -10.05 2.51 8.56
C ASN A 337 -9.18 1.57 7.70
N LEU A 338 -7.90 1.46 8.06
CA LEU A 338 -6.92 0.54 7.45
C LEU A 338 -6.45 -0.50 8.46
N ALA A 339 -6.57 -1.77 8.11
CA ALA A 339 -5.95 -2.87 8.84
C ALA A 339 -4.81 -3.50 8.01
N ILE A 340 -3.61 -3.59 8.60
CA ILE A 340 -2.47 -4.35 8.08
C ILE A 340 -2.15 -5.43 9.11
N ASN A 341 -2.26 -6.71 8.72
CA ASN A 341 -2.01 -7.85 9.60
C ASN A 341 -1.16 -8.93 8.92
N ASN A 342 -0.32 -9.64 9.67
CA ASN A 342 0.55 -10.70 9.18
C ASN A 342 1.41 -10.23 7.98
N TYR A 343 2.30 -9.27 8.23
CA TYR A 343 3.07 -8.60 7.18
C TYR A 343 4.56 -8.85 7.35
N THR A 344 5.21 -9.46 6.35
CA THR A 344 6.65 -9.77 6.36
C THR A 344 7.42 -8.98 5.30
N VAL A 345 8.56 -8.39 5.69
CA VAL A 345 9.53 -7.78 4.76
C VAL A 345 10.91 -8.38 5.01
N ARG A 346 11.65 -8.67 3.93
CA ARG A 346 13.03 -9.19 4.00
C ARG A 346 13.92 -8.41 3.05
N GLY A 347 15.10 -7.99 3.54
CA GLY A 347 16.13 -7.37 2.70
C GLY A 347 16.13 -5.85 2.78
N TYR A 348 16.94 -5.23 1.92
CA TYR A 348 17.25 -3.81 2.01
C TYR A 348 16.01 -2.97 1.63
N CYS A 349 15.42 -2.27 2.58
CA CYS A 349 14.47 -1.19 2.31
C CYS A 349 14.46 -0.15 3.44
N GLY A 350 13.72 0.94 3.25
CA GLY A 350 13.47 1.96 4.28
C GLY A 350 12.37 1.52 5.24
N PRO A 351 11.40 2.40 5.58
CA PRO A 351 10.22 2.02 6.34
C PRO A 351 9.40 0.97 5.60
N ILE A 352 8.88 -0.01 6.34
CA ILE A 352 7.97 -1.03 5.82
C ILE A 352 6.55 -0.48 5.60
N VAL A 353 6.17 0.51 6.41
CA VAL A 353 4.91 1.27 6.28
C VAL A 353 5.19 2.76 6.48
N VAL A 354 4.68 3.60 5.58
CA VAL A 354 4.67 5.07 5.72
C VAL A 354 3.24 5.60 5.67
N LEU A 355 2.86 6.40 6.67
CA LEU A 355 1.59 7.12 6.74
C LEU A 355 1.82 8.62 6.45
N GLU A 356 1.81 9.01 5.17
CA GLU A 356 2.13 10.37 4.72
C GLU A 356 0.93 11.33 4.84
N ASN A 357 0.96 12.18 5.86
CA ASN A 357 -0.03 13.21 6.18
C ASN A 357 0.05 14.47 5.28
N GLN A 358 0.70 14.41 4.10
CA GLN A 358 0.86 15.58 3.22
C GLN A 358 -0.48 16.14 2.74
N TYR A 359 -1.40 15.26 2.36
CA TYR A 359 -2.62 15.64 1.65
C TYR A 359 -3.86 15.64 2.52
N GLY A 360 -3.76 15.30 3.80
CA GLY A 360 -4.91 15.13 4.70
C GLY A 360 -4.61 14.09 5.79
N PRO A 361 -5.47 13.96 6.81
CA PRO A 361 -5.27 13.02 7.91
C PRO A 361 -5.43 11.56 7.45
N ILE A 362 -4.68 10.67 8.07
CA ILE A 362 -4.90 9.22 8.01
C ILE A 362 -5.43 8.77 9.36
N THR A 363 -6.59 8.11 9.38
CA THR A 363 -7.31 7.80 10.63
C THR A 363 -7.70 6.33 10.77
N ASN A 364 -7.77 5.86 12.02
CA ASN A 364 -8.17 4.51 12.39
C ASN A 364 -7.33 3.44 11.68
N VAL A 365 -6.04 3.39 12.01
CA VAL A 365 -5.08 2.43 11.42
C VAL A 365 -4.68 1.40 12.46
N THR A 366 -4.77 0.12 12.11
CA THR A 366 -4.19 -0.99 12.90
C THR A 366 -3.11 -1.68 12.09
N MET A 367 -1.91 -1.76 12.66
CA MET A 367 -0.75 -2.49 12.15
C MET A 367 -0.38 -3.57 13.17
N SER A 368 -0.41 -4.84 12.76
CA SER A 368 -0.29 -5.99 13.66
C SER A 368 0.49 -7.14 13.04
N ASN A 369 1.18 -7.92 13.86
CA ASN A 369 1.93 -9.11 13.45
C ASN A 369 2.89 -8.82 12.28
N MET A 370 3.70 -7.77 12.39
CA MET A 370 4.63 -7.35 11.35
C MET A 370 6.06 -7.81 11.66
N VAL A 371 6.76 -8.38 10.67
CA VAL A 371 8.14 -8.87 10.81
C VAL A 371 9.01 -8.27 9.72
N ALA A 372 10.11 -7.62 10.10
CA ALA A 372 11.04 -7.03 9.14
C ALA A 372 12.51 -7.20 9.54
N ALA A 373 13.35 -7.53 8.55
CA ALA A 373 14.79 -7.71 8.75
C ALA A 373 15.58 -7.03 7.62
N ASP A 374 16.80 -6.59 7.96
CA ASP A 374 17.78 -5.95 7.07
C ASP A 374 17.40 -4.57 6.51
N LEU A 375 16.49 -3.85 7.20
CA LEU A 375 16.12 -2.47 6.87
C LEU A 375 17.31 -1.52 7.05
N ARG A 376 17.32 -0.41 6.30
CA ARG A 376 18.37 0.62 6.39
C ARG A 376 17.79 2.03 6.35
N SER A 377 18.26 2.90 7.26
CA SER A 377 17.93 4.33 7.20
C SER A 377 18.50 5.00 5.94
N TYR A 378 17.83 6.02 5.43
CA TYR A 378 18.26 6.75 4.24
C TYR A 378 17.86 8.23 4.31
N GLN A 379 18.60 9.08 3.60
CA GLN A 379 18.27 10.50 3.52
C GLN A 379 17.26 10.76 2.40
N ASN A 380 16.16 11.45 2.71
CA ASN A 380 15.19 11.94 1.71
C ASN A 380 15.10 13.46 1.76
N GLY A 381 15.89 14.15 0.94
CA GLY A 381 16.03 15.61 1.00
C GLY A 381 16.57 16.06 2.36
N VAL A 382 15.76 16.80 3.12
CA VAL A 382 16.09 17.25 4.49
C VAL A 382 15.70 16.24 5.58
N LEU A 383 14.96 15.18 5.25
CA LEU A 383 14.59 14.13 6.21
C LEU A 383 15.79 13.20 6.43
N THR A 384 16.26 13.14 7.67
CA THR A 384 17.41 12.34 8.12
C THR A 384 17.06 11.22 9.09
N ASP A 385 15.85 11.27 9.67
CA ASP A 385 15.28 10.19 10.46
C ASP A 385 14.57 9.18 9.54
N THR A 386 14.68 7.88 9.84
CA THR A 386 13.96 6.82 9.13
C THR A 386 13.47 5.80 10.16
N GLY A 387 12.15 5.60 10.22
CA GLY A 387 11.56 4.51 10.99
C GLY A 387 11.61 3.19 10.25
N THR A 388 11.35 2.10 10.96
CA THR A 388 10.76 0.91 10.33
C THR A 388 9.28 1.16 10.04
N ILE A 389 8.63 2.02 10.83
CA ILE A 389 7.27 2.52 10.62
C ILE A 389 7.31 4.05 10.79
N ASP A 390 6.79 4.79 9.81
CA ASP A 390 6.71 6.25 9.83
C ASP A 390 5.25 6.71 10.00
N ILE A 391 4.95 7.46 11.07
CA ILE A 391 3.63 8.03 11.38
C ILE A 391 3.64 9.55 11.15
N GLY A 392 3.45 9.97 9.90
CA GLY A 392 3.42 11.39 9.53
C GLY A 392 4.78 12.11 9.61
N PHE A 393 4.82 13.31 9.03
CA PHE A 393 6.00 14.15 8.95
C PHE A 393 5.71 15.55 9.49
N GLY A 394 6.66 16.12 10.25
CA GLY A 394 6.51 17.42 10.89
C GLY A 394 6.41 18.61 9.92
N GLY A 395 6.82 18.42 8.66
CA GLY A 395 6.68 19.43 7.60
C GLY A 395 5.26 19.58 7.03
N TYR A 396 4.31 18.73 7.44
CA TYR A 396 2.92 18.77 6.99
C TYR A 396 1.96 19.12 8.14
N SER A 397 0.90 19.87 7.82
CA SER A 397 -0.03 20.46 8.80
C SER A 397 -1.13 19.52 9.29
N PHE A 398 -1.50 18.49 8.52
CA PHE A 398 -2.54 17.54 8.92
C PHE A 398 -2.02 16.58 9.99
N ARG A 399 -2.93 16.05 10.82
CA ARG A 399 -2.60 15.15 11.92
C ARG A 399 -3.16 13.75 11.68
N ASN A 400 -2.32 12.73 11.78
CA ASN A 400 -2.78 11.33 11.75
C ASN A 400 -3.40 10.96 13.11
N GLN A 401 -4.44 10.13 13.15
CA GLN A 401 -5.19 9.86 14.39
C GLN A 401 -5.59 8.39 14.55
N HIS A 402 -5.63 7.90 15.79
CA HIS A 402 -6.06 6.54 16.13
C HIS A 402 -5.21 5.48 15.42
N ILE A 403 -3.90 5.49 15.72
CA ILE A 403 -2.90 4.61 15.11
C ILE A 403 -2.46 3.56 16.14
N THR A 404 -2.73 2.29 15.86
CA THR A 404 -2.31 1.16 16.70
C THR A 404 -1.23 0.35 16.00
N ILE A 405 -0.10 0.15 16.66
CA ILE A 405 1.00 -0.72 16.26
C ILE A 405 1.16 -1.77 17.37
N THR A 406 1.02 -3.05 17.02
CA THR A 406 1.16 -4.14 17.99
C THR A 406 1.82 -5.38 17.42
N ASP A 407 2.42 -6.19 18.30
CA ASP A 407 3.04 -7.49 17.96
C ASP A 407 4.02 -7.44 16.77
N CYS A 408 4.84 -6.38 16.69
CA CYS A 408 5.80 -6.17 15.60
C CYS A 408 7.24 -6.52 16.01
N VAL A 409 8.02 -7.11 15.10
CA VAL A 409 9.44 -7.45 15.28
C VAL A 409 10.24 -6.91 14.11
N THR A 410 11.00 -5.82 14.31
CA THR A 410 11.76 -5.18 13.22
C THR A 410 13.23 -4.92 13.57
N ASN A 411 14.10 -5.03 12.56
CA ASN A 411 15.49 -4.58 12.63
C ASN A 411 15.81 -3.55 11.56
N ILE A 412 16.46 -2.46 11.96
CA ILE A 412 17.02 -1.43 11.10
C ILE A 412 18.46 -1.12 11.51
N ALA A 413 19.29 -0.75 10.53
CA ALA A 413 20.62 -0.23 10.75
C ALA A 413 20.86 1.04 9.93
N ARG A 414 21.99 1.72 10.12
CA ARG A 414 22.27 2.96 9.37
C ARG A 414 22.66 2.63 7.94
N GLY A 415 21.94 3.20 6.97
CA GLY A 415 22.32 3.15 5.56
C GLY A 415 23.29 4.27 5.19
N THR A 416 23.17 4.77 3.95
CA THR A 416 23.94 5.94 3.48
C THR A 416 23.05 7.11 3.13
N ASP A 417 23.61 8.30 3.30
CA ASP A 417 23.05 9.56 2.85
C ASP A 417 23.19 9.74 1.32
N ASN A 418 22.80 10.92 0.83
CA ASN A 418 22.85 11.24 -0.60
C ASN A 418 24.28 11.47 -1.14
N SER A 419 25.27 11.67 -0.26
CA SER A 419 26.69 11.69 -0.62
C SER A 419 27.33 10.30 -0.67
N GLY A 420 26.65 9.27 -0.15
CA GLY A 420 27.21 7.94 0.06
C GLY A 420 27.94 7.77 1.39
N SER A 421 27.92 8.79 2.26
CA SER A 421 28.44 8.70 3.63
C SER A 421 27.47 7.94 4.52
N LYS A 422 27.96 7.29 5.58
CA LYS A 422 27.09 6.58 6.54
C LYS A 422 26.16 7.58 7.23
N MET A 423 24.87 7.24 7.35
CA MET A 423 23.88 8.11 7.99
C MET A 423 24.30 8.48 9.43
N PRO A 424 23.87 9.65 9.96
CA PRO A 424 24.16 10.06 11.32
C PRO A 424 23.70 9.06 12.39
N VAL A 425 24.38 9.05 13.53
CA VAL A 425 23.92 8.35 14.74
C VAL A 425 22.52 8.85 15.10
N GLY A 426 21.58 7.94 15.35
CA GLY A 426 20.20 8.26 15.68
C GLY A 426 19.20 8.22 14.51
N SER A 427 19.67 8.12 13.27
CA SER A 427 18.82 8.10 12.06
C SER A 427 17.99 6.83 11.87
N ASP A 428 18.38 5.73 12.52
CA ASP A 428 17.77 4.41 12.40
C ASP A 428 16.84 4.12 13.59
N ILE A 429 15.53 4.12 13.34
CA ILE A 429 14.49 4.18 14.38
C ILE A 429 13.50 3.02 14.23
N GLY A 430 12.96 2.49 15.32
CA GLY A 430 11.85 1.53 15.31
C GLY A 430 10.57 2.16 14.75
N VAL A 431 9.90 3.00 15.54
CA VAL A 431 8.78 3.85 15.11
C VAL A 431 9.18 5.32 15.18
N VAL A 432 9.10 6.04 14.06
CA VAL A 432 9.18 7.51 14.04
C VAL A 432 7.79 8.08 13.76
N GLY A 433 7.46 9.22 14.36
CA GLY A 433 6.19 9.87 14.09
C GLY A 433 6.21 11.36 14.38
N ALA A 434 5.48 12.12 13.59
CA ALA A 434 5.32 13.55 13.79
C ALA A 434 3.90 14.02 13.42
N ASN A 435 3.37 14.96 14.20
CA ASN A 435 2.01 15.49 14.05
C ASN A 435 0.93 14.38 14.03
N ALA A 436 0.80 13.64 15.14
CA ALA A 436 -0.21 12.59 15.27
C ALA A 436 -0.80 12.49 16.69
N ASP A 437 -2.04 12.01 16.81
CA ASP A 437 -2.77 11.89 18.08
C ASP A 437 -3.34 10.46 18.27
N PHE A 438 -3.60 10.07 19.51
CA PHE A 438 -4.21 8.78 19.85
C PHE A 438 -3.41 7.58 19.30
N ILE A 439 -2.14 7.51 19.67
CA ILE A 439 -1.20 6.48 19.19
C ILE A 439 -1.01 5.40 20.26
N SER A 440 -1.10 4.13 19.89
CA SER A 440 -0.76 3.00 20.76
C SER A 440 0.33 2.16 20.12
N ILE A 441 1.46 1.99 20.81
CA ILE A 441 2.59 1.14 20.40
C ILE A 441 2.79 0.12 21.52
N SER A 442 2.53 -1.16 21.24
CA SER A 442 2.51 -2.23 22.25
C SER A 442 3.15 -3.53 21.78
N ASN A 443 3.70 -4.33 22.68
CA ASN A 443 4.21 -5.69 22.40
C ASN A 443 5.25 -5.77 21.26
N CYS A 444 6.00 -4.69 21.01
CA CYS A 444 6.91 -4.63 19.88
C CYS A 444 8.36 -4.92 20.29
N GLN A 445 9.11 -5.60 19.41
CA GLN A 445 10.56 -5.74 19.50
C GLN A 445 11.25 -4.93 18.39
N PHE A 446 12.06 -3.96 18.79
CA PHE A 446 12.79 -3.08 17.88
C PHE A 446 14.30 -3.27 18.08
N SER A 447 15.01 -3.58 17.01
CA SER A 447 16.48 -3.69 17.00
C SER A 447 17.09 -2.62 16.10
N MET A 448 17.80 -1.65 16.69
CA MET A 448 18.43 -0.53 15.98
C MET A 448 19.95 -0.69 16.02
N GLU A 449 20.64 -0.17 15.01
CA GLU A 449 22.08 0.03 15.11
C GLU A 449 22.39 1.06 16.20
N SER A 450 21.84 2.27 16.09
CA SER A 450 22.26 3.41 16.91
C SER A 450 21.13 4.28 17.48
N GLY A 451 19.94 4.26 16.88
CA GLY A 451 18.85 5.18 17.22
C GLY A 451 17.87 4.69 18.28
N TYR A 452 16.62 5.13 18.15
CA TYR A 452 15.56 5.00 19.14
C TYR A 452 14.60 3.86 18.79
N ALA A 453 14.04 3.18 19.79
CA ALA A 453 12.92 2.27 19.58
C ALA A 453 11.65 3.04 19.16
N VAL A 454 11.42 4.21 19.78
CA VAL A 454 10.32 5.12 19.44
C VAL A 454 10.81 6.57 19.47
N LYS A 455 10.57 7.35 18.41
CA LYS A 455 10.85 8.79 18.32
C LYS A 455 9.60 9.54 17.89
N LEU A 456 9.03 10.38 18.75
CA LEU A 456 7.80 11.14 18.44
C LEU A 456 7.99 12.65 18.63
N THR A 457 7.43 13.44 17.72
CA THR A 457 7.49 14.91 17.75
C THR A 457 6.10 15.53 17.54
N SER A 458 5.67 16.44 18.43
CA SER A 458 4.36 17.09 18.36
C SER A 458 3.18 16.10 18.36
N CYS A 459 3.27 15.03 19.16
CA CYS A 459 2.26 13.96 19.26
C CYS A 459 1.53 13.94 20.61
N ASN A 460 0.24 13.61 20.63
CA ASN A 460 -0.55 13.61 21.86
C ASN A 460 -1.34 12.31 22.09
N ASP A 461 -1.72 12.07 23.34
CA ASP A 461 -2.55 10.92 23.75
C ASP A 461 -1.92 9.60 23.30
N VAL A 462 -0.69 9.37 23.77
CA VAL A 462 0.17 8.27 23.31
C VAL A 462 0.34 7.21 24.40
N ILE A 463 0.30 5.93 24.03
CA ILE A 463 0.66 4.79 24.87
C ILE A 463 1.86 4.07 24.24
N ILE A 464 2.94 3.89 25.00
CA ILE A 464 4.11 3.09 24.63
C ILE A 464 4.31 2.04 25.73
N ASP A 465 3.99 0.77 25.48
CA ASP A 465 4.05 -0.28 26.50
C ASP A 465 4.63 -1.60 25.94
N ASN A 466 5.16 -2.43 26.84
CA ASN A 466 5.75 -3.73 26.53
C ASN A 466 6.70 -3.73 25.31
N ILE A 467 7.66 -2.80 25.29
CA ILE A 467 8.66 -2.67 24.22
C ILE A 467 9.94 -3.44 24.59
N ASN A 468 10.43 -4.26 23.66
CA ASN A 468 11.73 -4.93 23.74
C ASN A 468 12.73 -4.22 22.80
N ASP A 469 13.56 -3.34 23.36
CA ASP A 469 14.53 -2.52 22.65
C ASP A 469 15.92 -3.16 22.66
N ARG A 470 16.52 -3.33 21.48
CA ARG A 470 17.89 -3.83 21.32
C ARG A 470 18.73 -2.85 20.53
N LEU A 471 19.65 -2.19 21.22
CA LEU A 471 20.71 -1.38 20.63
C LEU A 471 21.90 -2.27 20.25
N ILE A 472 22.40 -2.16 19.02
CA ILE A 472 23.57 -2.93 18.53
C ILE A 472 24.87 -2.17 18.83
N ASP A 473 24.94 -0.88 18.48
CA ASP A 473 26.04 0.02 18.83
C ASP A 473 25.86 0.51 20.26
N THR A 474 26.37 -0.25 21.21
CA THR A 474 26.32 0.07 22.65
C THR A 474 27.11 1.32 23.03
N THR A 475 27.85 1.94 22.11
CA THR A 475 28.48 3.25 22.33
C THR A 475 27.53 4.43 22.06
N SER A 476 26.38 4.18 21.41
CA SER A 476 25.39 5.22 21.14
C SER A 476 24.84 5.82 22.44
N GLY A 477 25.01 7.14 22.59
CA GLY A 477 24.52 7.93 23.72
C GLY A 477 23.01 8.15 23.77
N LEU A 478 22.20 7.43 22.98
CA LEU A 478 20.75 7.65 22.85
C LEU A 478 19.90 6.68 23.70
N ASN A 479 18.78 7.18 24.23
CA ASN A 479 17.82 6.42 25.06
C ASN A 479 16.88 5.56 24.19
N SER A 480 16.06 4.68 24.79
CA SER A 480 15.11 3.85 24.05
C SER A 480 14.01 4.68 23.38
N ILE A 481 13.51 5.71 24.05
CA ILE A 481 12.41 6.57 23.59
C ILE A 481 12.91 8.02 23.49
N TYR A 482 12.44 8.75 22.50
CA TYR A 482 12.58 10.21 22.40
C TYR A 482 11.22 10.85 22.16
N LEU A 483 10.86 11.83 22.98
CA LEU A 483 9.65 12.63 22.83
C LEU A 483 10.04 14.11 22.76
N ASP A 484 9.51 14.82 21.77
CA ASP A 484 9.59 16.28 21.66
C ASP A 484 8.21 16.90 21.47
N ASN A 485 7.89 17.96 22.21
CA ASN A 485 6.60 18.66 22.15
C ASN A 485 5.37 17.71 22.27
N CYS A 486 5.50 16.62 23.03
CA CYS A 486 4.45 15.61 23.18
C CYS A 486 3.66 15.79 24.49
N SER A 487 2.35 15.53 24.48
CA SER A 487 1.51 15.63 25.68
C SER A 487 0.65 14.40 25.96
N ARG A 488 0.36 14.14 27.24
CA ARG A 488 -0.48 13.01 27.70
C ARG A 488 0.06 11.66 27.20
N VAL A 489 1.32 11.38 27.51
CA VAL A 489 1.98 10.13 27.11
C VAL A 489 2.10 9.18 28.29
N THR A 490 1.70 7.92 28.10
CA THR A 490 1.92 6.83 29.05
C THR A 490 3.06 5.94 28.57
N ILE A 491 4.12 5.83 29.36
CA ILE A 491 5.24 4.90 29.13
C ILE A 491 5.13 3.74 30.13
N GLY A 492 5.03 2.53 29.61
CA GLY A 492 4.89 1.28 30.37
C GLY A 492 6.20 0.49 30.47
N ASN A 493 6.09 -0.84 30.35
CA ASN A 493 7.23 -1.76 30.47
C ASN A 493 8.18 -1.63 29.26
N ILE A 494 9.36 -1.06 29.47
CA ILE A 494 10.44 -1.00 28.48
C ILE A 494 11.58 -1.92 28.93
N ARG A 495 11.89 -2.94 28.13
CA ARG A 495 13.03 -3.84 28.34
C ARG A 495 14.11 -3.47 27.34
N SER A 496 15.30 -3.13 27.81
CA SER A 496 16.39 -2.67 26.96
C SER A 496 17.74 -3.22 27.41
N ASN A 497 18.67 -3.39 26.46
CA ASN A 497 20.08 -3.67 26.75
C ASN A 497 20.92 -2.39 26.98
N ARG A 498 20.34 -1.19 26.85
CA ARG A 498 21.03 0.10 27.06
C ARG A 498 21.44 0.25 28.53
N GLN A 499 22.75 0.32 28.77
CA GLN A 499 23.31 0.44 30.13
C GLN A 499 23.17 1.87 30.67
N PRO A 500 22.56 2.07 31.84
CA PRO A 500 22.44 3.39 32.44
C PRO A 500 23.73 3.86 33.09
N SER A 501 23.90 5.17 33.15
CA SER A 501 25.04 5.79 33.82
C SER A 501 24.71 6.12 35.28
N SER A 502 25.72 6.55 36.03
CA SER A 502 25.54 7.13 37.37
C SER A 502 24.68 8.39 37.38
N THR A 503 24.48 9.05 36.24
CA THR A 503 23.79 10.35 36.13
C THR A 503 22.57 10.37 35.23
N LYS A 504 22.32 9.33 34.41
CA LYS A 504 21.10 9.19 33.59
C LYS A 504 20.63 7.75 33.44
N GLU A 505 19.31 7.59 33.52
CA GLU A 505 18.59 6.42 33.03
C GLU A 505 18.45 6.45 31.50
N ARG A 506 18.17 5.28 30.90
CA ARG A 506 18.27 5.08 29.44
C ARG A 506 16.96 4.79 28.74
N VAL A 507 15.85 4.96 29.45
CA VAL A 507 14.50 4.66 28.95
C VAL A 507 14.00 5.75 28.01
N TYR A 508 14.02 7.02 28.43
CA TYR A 508 13.43 8.12 27.65
C TYR A 508 14.32 9.37 27.60
N THR A 509 14.20 10.14 26.52
CA THR A 509 14.59 11.55 26.43
C THR A 509 13.32 12.36 26.24
N LEU A 510 13.08 13.35 27.10
CA LEU A 510 11.96 14.28 27.00
C LEU A 510 12.53 15.68 26.79
N THR A 511 12.06 16.42 25.80
CA THR A 511 12.35 17.86 25.72
C THR A 511 11.49 18.64 26.71
N ASP A 512 11.91 19.84 27.10
CA ASP A 512 11.21 20.66 28.10
C ASP A 512 9.82 21.16 27.64
N THR A 513 9.46 20.98 26.36
CA THR A 513 8.12 21.24 25.79
C THR A 513 7.14 20.08 26.02
N CYS A 514 7.59 18.91 26.49
CA CYS A 514 6.73 17.79 26.81
C CYS A 514 5.91 18.02 28.09
N SER A 515 4.68 17.50 28.14
CA SER A 515 3.76 17.69 29.28
C SER A 515 2.95 16.43 29.62
N GLU A 516 2.56 16.27 30.89
CA GLU A 516 1.73 15.15 31.36
C GLU A 516 2.27 13.75 30.96
N ILE A 517 3.55 13.50 31.23
CA ILE A 517 4.21 12.20 30.96
C ILE A 517 4.08 11.30 32.19
N THR A 518 3.31 10.23 32.00
CA THR A 518 2.99 9.20 33.00
C THR A 518 3.87 7.97 32.77
N CYS A 519 4.51 7.46 33.82
CA CYS A 519 5.39 6.29 33.73
C CYS A 519 4.93 5.22 34.71
N ARG A 520 4.67 4.00 34.22
CA ARG A 520 4.22 2.85 35.04
C ARG A 520 5.38 2.09 35.71
N PHE A 521 6.48 2.79 35.98
CA PHE A 521 7.66 2.29 36.66
C PHE A 521 8.16 3.36 37.64
N PRO A 522 8.77 2.98 38.78
CA PRO A 522 9.23 3.94 39.76
C PRO A 522 10.31 4.88 39.18
N ARG A 523 10.13 6.18 39.40
CA ARG A 523 11.15 7.20 39.17
C ARG A 523 11.50 7.86 40.50
N ARG A 524 12.77 8.18 40.71
CA ARG A 524 13.29 8.66 42.01
C ARG A 524 14.13 9.92 41.84
N ILE A 525 13.98 10.84 42.78
CA ILE A 525 14.88 11.97 43.00
C ILE A 525 15.50 11.78 44.40
N GLY A 526 16.82 11.70 44.50
CA GLY A 526 17.53 11.56 45.76
C GLY A 526 18.04 12.90 46.27
N LEU A 527 17.69 13.26 47.51
CA LEU A 527 18.11 14.50 48.16
C LEU A 527 18.81 14.22 49.50
N THR A 528 19.84 15.00 49.81
CA THR A 528 20.41 15.11 51.16
C THR A 528 20.15 16.51 51.70
N VAL A 529 19.77 16.62 52.97
CA VAL A 529 19.67 17.89 53.68
C VAL A 529 20.57 17.83 54.90
N SER A 530 21.51 18.77 54.99
CA SER A 530 22.49 18.85 56.07
C SER A 530 22.80 20.30 56.38
N GLY A 531 22.62 20.72 57.64
CA GLY A 531 23.09 22.01 58.14
C GLY A 531 22.53 23.24 57.41
N GLY A 532 21.30 23.16 56.90
CA GLY A 532 20.70 24.25 56.11
C GLY A 532 21.01 24.23 54.61
N VAL A 533 21.66 23.17 54.10
CA VAL A 533 21.96 22.99 52.66
C VAL A 533 21.18 21.81 52.11
N VAL A 534 20.66 21.95 50.88
CA VAL A 534 20.04 20.86 50.11
C VAL A 534 20.98 20.45 48.97
N THR A 535 21.28 19.16 48.89
CA THR A 535 22.11 18.56 47.83
C THR A 535 21.29 17.56 47.04
N ILE A 536 21.37 17.64 45.71
CA ILE A 536 20.81 16.62 44.81
C ILE A 536 21.82 15.47 44.72
N ASN A 537 21.44 14.30 45.20
CA ASN A 537 22.24 13.07 45.11
C ASN A 537 21.99 12.35 43.78
N ASP A 538 20.73 12.36 43.32
CA ASP A 538 20.25 11.62 42.15
C ASP A 538 19.07 12.37 41.51
N ASP A 539 19.15 12.63 40.21
CA ASP A 539 18.00 12.93 39.34
C ASP A 539 18.23 12.30 37.96
N ARG A 540 18.50 10.99 37.93
CA ARG A 540 18.79 10.22 36.71
C ARG A 540 17.61 10.18 35.72
N TRP A 541 16.43 10.67 36.12
CA TRP A 541 15.21 10.78 35.32
C TRP A 541 14.93 12.18 34.76
N ASP A 542 15.78 13.17 35.05
CA ASP A 542 15.69 14.59 34.60
C ASP A 542 14.38 15.28 35.03
N MET A 543 13.92 15.03 36.26
CA MET A 543 12.61 15.47 36.74
C MET A 543 12.60 16.87 37.37
N LEU A 544 13.76 17.39 37.80
CA LEU A 544 13.87 18.71 38.42
C LEU A 544 13.95 19.84 37.37
N SER A 545 13.21 20.93 37.60
CA SER A 545 13.34 22.17 36.81
C SER A 545 14.40 23.14 37.36
N GLY A 546 15.06 22.77 38.46
CA GLY A 546 16.16 23.51 39.07
C GLY A 546 16.55 22.95 40.43
N THR A 547 17.50 23.60 41.11
CA THR A 547 17.89 23.23 42.47
C THR A 547 16.73 23.48 43.45
N PRO A 548 16.35 22.50 44.31
CA PRO A 548 15.37 22.74 45.36
C PRO A 548 15.77 23.89 46.29
N VAL A 549 14.81 24.72 46.68
CA VAL A 549 15.05 25.93 47.50
C VAL A 549 14.35 25.87 48.84
N ILE A 550 15.02 26.36 49.88
CA ILE A 550 14.48 26.44 51.23
C ILE A 550 13.52 27.65 51.34
N SER A 551 12.35 27.41 51.91
CA SER A 551 11.34 28.43 52.18
C SER A 551 10.86 28.28 53.63
N GLY A 552 11.46 29.05 54.54
CA GLY A 552 11.23 28.93 55.98
C GLY A 552 11.66 27.55 56.51
N SER A 553 10.70 26.78 57.04
CA SER A 553 10.88 25.42 57.55
C SER A 553 10.56 24.31 56.54
N LEU A 554 10.38 24.67 55.25
CA LEU A 554 10.06 23.75 54.16
C LEU A 554 11.09 23.82 53.03
N ILE A 555 11.17 22.77 52.22
CA ILE A 555 11.88 22.74 50.94
C ILE A 555 10.84 22.73 49.81
N ASN A 556 10.99 23.65 48.87
CA ASN A 556 10.27 23.67 47.61
C ASN A 556 11.09 22.92 46.56
N VAL A 557 10.52 21.85 45.99
CA VAL A 557 11.12 21.02 44.95
C VAL A 557 10.39 21.31 43.64
N ALA A 558 11.00 22.10 42.77
CA ALA A 558 10.44 22.47 41.47
C ALA A 558 10.65 21.34 40.45
N LEU A 559 9.57 20.92 39.79
CA LEU A 559 9.58 19.84 38.79
C LEU A 559 9.48 20.38 37.37
N LYS A 560 9.92 19.62 36.38
CA LYS A 560 9.71 19.91 34.95
C LYS A 560 8.25 19.71 34.56
N GLY A 561 7.79 20.47 33.56
CA GLY A 561 6.41 20.41 33.04
C GLY A 561 5.98 19.04 32.51
N HIS A 562 6.93 18.16 32.20
CA HIS A 562 6.65 16.79 31.78
C HIS A 562 6.20 15.88 32.94
N VAL A 563 6.44 16.24 34.21
CA VAL A 563 6.01 15.41 35.35
C VAL A 563 4.51 15.56 35.53
N SER A 564 3.75 14.48 35.30
CA SER A 564 2.28 14.53 35.30
C SER A 564 1.69 15.01 36.64
N ALA A 565 0.59 15.76 36.57
CA ALA A 565 -0.09 16.28 37.75
C ALA A 565 -0.56 15.16 38.70
N ASN A 566 -0.85 13.97 38.16
CA ASN A 566 -1.15 12.78 38.97
C ASN A 566 0.12 12.19 39.62
N GLY A 567 1.20 12.00 38.86
CA GLY A 567 2.47 11.47 39.40
C GLY A 567 3.05 12.33 40.52
N LYS A 568 2.93 13.66 40.41
CA LYS A 568 3.24 14.59 41.51
C LYS A 568 2.32 14.36 42.72
N ARG A 569 1.01 14.19 42.49
CA ARG A 569 0.01 13.99 43.55
C ARG A 569 0.21 12.68 44.30
N THR A 570 0.66 11.62 43.63
CA THR A 570 0.92 10.30 44.24
C THR A 570 2.34 10.14 44.79
N ALA A 571 3.23 11.13 44.62
CA ALA A 571 4.62 11.04 45.05
C ALA A 571 4.76 10.81 46.57
N THR A 572 5.65 9.87 46.93
CA THR A 572 5.94 9.42 48.30
C THR A 572 7.37 9.78 48.71
N ILE A 573 7.64 9.78 50.02
CA ILE A 573 8.98 10.08 50.58
C ILE A 573 9.52 8.84 51.30
N GLU A 574 10.63 8.29 50.80
CA GLU A 574 11.37 7.20 51.43
C GLU A 574 12.56 7.79 52.21
N ASN A 575 12.56 7.63 53.54
CA ASN A 575 13.66 8.12 54.39
C ASN A 575 14.77 7.06 54.45
N VAL A 576 15.98 7.40 54.01
CA VAL A 576 17.11 6.47 53.90
C VAL A 576 17.99 6.50 55.15
N THR A 577 18.15 7.66 55.78
CA THR A 577 18.91 7.79 57.03
C THR A 577 18.07 7.36 58.24
N LEU A 578 18.63 6.49 59.09
CA LEU A 578 18.14 6.30 60.46
C LEU A 578 18.43 7.57 61.29
N SER A 579 17.48 8.50 61.25
CA SER A 579 17.53 9.79 61.95
C SER A 579 16.30 9.95 62.85
N ASN A 580 16.45 10.68 63.95
CA ASN A 580 15.31 11.14 64.76
C ASN A 580 14.43 12.14 64.00
N VAL A 581 14.94 12.73 62.92
CA VAL A 581 14.18 13.65 62.05
C VAL A 581 13.85 12.98 60.73
N LYS A 582 12.57 12.90 60.36
CA LYS A 582 12.07 12.35 59.09
C LYS A 582 11.61 13.44 58.13
N ALA A 583 11.98 13.30 56.86
CA ALA A 583 11.37 14.02 55.76
C ALA A 583 9.93 13.52 55.54
N VAL A 584 8.98 14.46 55.39
CA VAL A 584 7.58 14.20 55.10
C VAL A 584 7.08 15.17 54.05
N ARG A 585 6.30 14.67 53.09
CA ARG A 585 5.61 15.54 52.12
C ARG A 585 4.51 16.31 52.83
N VAL A 586 4.42 17.60 52.54
CA VAL A 586 3.33 18.48 52.99
C VAL A 586 2.49 18.92 51.79
N SER A 587 1.55 19.84 51.98
CA SER A 587 0.74 20.37 50.87
C SER A 587 1.63 20.97 49.77
N ASP A 588 1.40 20.58 48.51
CA ASP A 588 2.13 21.11 47.35
C ASP A 588 2.09 22.66 47.33
N ALA A 589 3.11 23.32 46.78
CA ALA A 589 3.12 24.80 46.69
C ALA A 589 2.23 25.30 45.55
N ASP A 590 2.30 24.62 44.40
CA ASP A 590 1.60 24.97 43.16
C ASP A 590 1.43 23.72 42.27
N SER A 591 1.07 23.89 41.00
CA SER A 591 0.89 22.82 40.02
C SER A 591 2.17 22.03 39.71
N THR A 592 3.35 22.64 39.84
CA THR A 592 4.67 22.11 39.45
C THR A 592 5.65 21.91 40.62
N THR A 593 5.35 22.44 41.81
CA THR A 593 6.27 22.46 42.95
C THR A 593 5.77 21.61 44.12
N LEU A 594 6.53 20.57 44.46
CA LEU A 594 6.33 19.77 45.68
C LEU A 594 6.88 20.52 46.90
N ARG A 595 6.30 20.27 48.09
CA ARG A 595 6.85 20.76 49.37
C ARG A 595 7.15 19.62 50.34
N ILE A 596 8.29 19.74 51.00
CA ILE A 596 8.79 18.76 51.97
C ILE A 596 9.10 19.48 53.28
N GLY A 597 8.58 18.94 54.39
CA GLY A 597 8.91 19.35 55.75
C GLY A 597 9.70 18.26 56.47
N PHE A 598 10.18 18.59 57.67
CA PHE A 598 10.96 17.67 58.51
C PHE A 598 10.32 17.60 59.89
N TRP A 599 10.13 16.39 60.41
CA TRP A 599 9.51 16.15 61.72
C TRP A 599 10.43 15.34 62.61
N ASP A 600 10.67 15.82 63.82
CA ASP A 600 11.33 15.03 64.86
C ASP A 600 10.35 14.01 65.44
N VAL A 601 10.75 12.74 65.42
CA VAL A 601 9.91 11.58 65.78
C VAL A 601 9.75 11.42 67.29
N GLY A 602 10.68 11.95 68.10
CA GLY A 602 10.62 11.88 69.57
C GLY A 602 9.72 12.95 70.18
N THR A 603 9.66 14.12 69.56
CA THR A 603 8.86 15.28 69.99
C THR A 603 7.57 15.47 69.20
N ASN A 604 7.43 14.80 68.05
CA ASN A 604 6.35 14.96 67.07
C ASN A 604 6.16 16.42 66.59
N ALA A 605 7.26 17.19 66.54
CA ALA A 605 7.28 18.60 66.16
C ALA A 605 8.06 18.83 64.86
N GLN A 606 7.76 19.93 64.16
CA GLN A 606 8.51 20.32 62.97
C GLN A 606 9.96 20.71 63.34
N ALA A 607 10.93 20.04 62.73
CA ALA A 607 12.35 20.33 62.92
C ALA A 607 12.78 21.53 62.04
N PRO A 608 13.61 22.46 62.56
CA PRO A 608 14.18 23.53 61.75
C PRO A 608 15.22 22.96 60.77
N ILE A 609 15.21 23.41 59.51
CA ILE A 609 16.06 22.87 58.44
C ILE A 609 17.57 22.98 58.75
N SER A 610 17.98 23.96 59.56
CA SER A 610 19.37 24.09 60.04
C SER A 610 19.83 22.94 60.94
N ALA A 611 18.91 22.23 61.60
CA ALA A 611 19.20 21.08 62.46
C ALA A 611 18.96 19.72 61.74
N VAL A 612 18.52 19.73 60.48
CA VAL A 612 18.28 18.51 59.72
C VAL A 612 19.60 17.91 59.26
N ASN A 613 19.74 16.60 59.49
CA ASN A 613 20.69 15.73 58.80
C ASN A 613 19.92 14.47 58.37
N ASN A 614 19.51 14.41 57.10
CA ASN A 614 18.68 13.35 56.54
C ASN A 614 18.89 13.24 55.03
N ALA A 615 19.06 12.01 54.53
CA ALA A 615 18.95 11.66 53.12
C ALA A 615 17.66 10.87 52.85
N PHE A 616 16.96 11.24 51.78
CA PHE A 616 15.68 10.66 51.39
C PHE A 616 15.50 10.61 49.87
N TYR A 617 14.61 9.74 49.40
CA TYR A 617 14.12 9.72 48.02
C TYR A 617 12.70 10.27 47.94
N ILE A 618 12.43 11.04 46.88
CA ILE A 618 11.08 11.31 46.39
C ILE A 618 10.81 10.26 45.32
N GLU A 619 9.85 9.37 45.55
CA GLU A 619 9.47 8.35 44.57
C GLU A 619 8.15 8.72 43.87
N PHE A 620 8.13 8.55 42.56
CA PHE A 620 6.98 8.78 41.69
C PHE A 620 6.58 7.47 41.02
N VAL A 621 5.41 6.95 41.38
CA VAL A 621 4.74 5.80 40.75
C VAL A 621 3.36 6.27 40.27
N SER A 622 2.93 5.82 39.08
CA SER A 622 1.71 6.29 38.41
C SER A 622 0.92 5.16 37.76
#